data_AF-A0A182AKF2-F1
#
_entry.id   AF-A0A182AKF2-F1
#
_cell.length_a   1.000
_cell.length_b   1.000
_cell.length_c   1.000
_cell.angle_alpha   90.00
_cell.angle_beta   90.00
_cell.angle_gamma   90.00
#
_symmetry.space_group_name_H-M   'P 1'
#
loop_
_entity.id
_entity.type
_entity.pdbx_description
1 polymer ?
#
loop_
_entity_poly.entity_id
_entity_poly.type
_entity_poly.pdbx_seq_one_letter_code
_entity_poly.pdbx_strand_id
1 'polypeptide(L)'
;MVTRSPLPLDLQLAMLQPPRGYLTLSWLGLVANALLLPFILLVILRDPTWRTVHIVLGSSAVLPTAVVGLVATTGLLKWRAWGQIVAIVALSMSLAVGLPYGIVRLAVFSEGRALTAVIAGLVWTVNAAVLVYWCRPCIRRYLT
;
A
#
# COMPACT_ATOMS: atom_id res chain seq x y z
N MET A 1 -28.13 6.66 -38.18
CA MET A 1 -28.16 5.56 -37.20
C MET A 1 -26.88 4.75 -37.33
N VAL A 2 -25.90 4.95 -36.46
CA VAL A 2 -24.66 4.15 -36.44
C VAL A 2 -24.94 2.92 -35.59
N THR A 3 -25.11 1.77 -36.23
CA THR A 3 -25.18 0.47 -35.57
C THR A 3 -23.81 0.19 -34.97
N ARG A 4 -23.69 0.30 -33.63
CA ARG A 4 -22.51 -0.21 -32.92
C ARG A 4 -22.48 -1.72 -33.17
N SER A 5 -21.55 -2.18 -34.01
CA SER A 5 -21.23 -3.60 -34.10
C SER A 5 -20.99 -4.12 -32.67
N PRO A 6 -21.57 -5.26 -32.25
CA PRO A 6 -21.23 -5.84 -30.98
C PRO A 6 -19.72 -6.04 -30.95
N LEU A 7 -19.05 -5.48 -29.94
CA LEU A 7 -17.62 -5.68 -29.75
C LEU A 7 -17.33 -7.18 -29.79
N PRO A 8 -16.23 -7.60 -30.45
CA PRO A 8 -15.98 -9.00 -30.66
C PRO A 8 -15.86 -9.71 -29.30
N LEU A 9 -16.32 -10.97 -29.24
CA LEU A 9 -16.55 -11.73 -28.00
C LEU A 9 -15.28 -11.84 -27.14
N ASP A 10 -14.11 -11.85 -27.76
CA ASP A 10 -12.79 -11.75 -27.16
C ASP A 10 -12.58 -10.45 -26.37
N LEU A 11 -13.06 -9.32 -26.89
CA LEU A 11 -12.99 -8.03 -26.22
C LEU A 11 -14.01 -7.93 -25.06
N GLN A 12 -15.18 -8.56 -25.21
CA GLN A 12 -16.16 -8.70 -24.13
C GLN A 12 -15.64 -9.61 -23.01
N LEU A 13 -15.02 -10.74 -23.36
CA LEU A 13 -14.37 -11.66 -22.42
C LEU A 13 -13.15 -11.01 -21.75
N ALA A 14 -12.38 -10.19 -22.47
CA ALA A 14 -11.29 -9.39 -21.90
C ALA A 14 -11.80 -8.29 -20.96
N MET A 15 -12.98 -7.70 -21.21
CA MET A 15 -13.63 -6.75 -20.29
C MET A 15 -14.20 -7.43 -19.03
N LEU A 16 -14.54 -8.73 -19.09
CA LEU A 16 -14.95 -9.51 -17.92
C LEU A 16 -13.77 -10.04 -17.09
N GLN A 17 -12.56 -10.05 -17.64
CA GLN A 17 -11.38 -10.50 -16.91
C GLN A 17 -10.90 -9.39 -15.97
N PRO A 18 -10.77 -9.66 -14.66
CA PRO A 18 -10.13 -8.73 -13.75
C PRO A 18 -8.79 -8.24 -14.29
N PRO A 19 -8.44 -6.96 -14.09
CA PRO A 19 -7.07 -6.50 -14.35
C PRO A 19 -6.10 -7.46 -13.65
N ARG A 20 -5.15 -8.01 -14.42
CA ARG A 20 -4.18 -8.98 -13.88
C ARG A 20 -3.51 -8.40 -12.64
N GLY A 21 -3.56 -9.16 -11.54
CA GLY A 21 -3.00 -8.77 -10.26
C GLY A 21 -3.93 -7.99 -9.31
N TYR A 22 -5.16 -7.64 -9.70
CA TYR A 22 -6.07 -6.86 -8.84
C TYR A 22 -6.35 -7.58 -7.50
N LEU A 23 -6.78 -8.84 -7.56
CA LEU A 23 -7.07 -9.64 -6.37
C LEU A 23 -5.80 -9.96 -5.57
N THR A 24 -4.68 -10.23 -6.25
CA THR A 24 -3.42 -10.56 -5.55
C THR A 24 -2.87 -9.34 -4.81
N LEU A 25 -2.90 -8.15 -5.41
CA LEU A 25 -2.52 -6.90 -4.74
C LEU A 25 -3.47 -6.53 -3.60
N SER A 26 -4.76 -6.79 -3.75
CA SER A 26 -5.75 -6.55 -2.69
C SER A 26 -5.50 -7.46 -1.47
N TRP A 27 -5.27 -8.75 -1.71
CA TRP A 27 -4.91 -9.72 -0.68
C TRP A 27 -3.55 -9.43 -0.05
N LEU A 28 -2.54 -9.11 -0.87
CA LEU A 28 -1.20 -8.76 -0.39
C LEU A 28 -1.26 -7.50 0.47
N GLY A 29 -2.05 -6.49 0.08
CA GLY A 29 -2.31 -5.32 0.91
C GLY A 29 -2.97 -5.69 2.24
N LEU A 30 -3.95 -6.59 2.24
CA LEU A 30 -4.65 -7.01 3.46
C LEU A 30 -3.69 -7.73 4.42
N VAL A 31 -2.92 -8.68 3.89
CA VAL A 31 -1.89 -9.42 4.63
C VAL A 31 -0.82 -8.47 5.16
N ALA A 32 -0.31 -7.56 4.33
CA ALA A 32 0.71 -6.59 4.74
C ALA A 32 0.20 -5.67 5.87
N ASN A 33 -1.01 -5.12 5.76
CA ASN A 33 -1.58 -4.27 6.81
C ASN A 33 -1.87 -5.06 8.09
N ALA A 34 -2.34 -6.31 7.98
CA ALA A 34 -2.58 -7.18 9.14
C ALA A 34 -1.28 -7.55 9.85
N LEU A 35 -0.21 -7.87 9.12
CA LEU A 35 1.12 -8.17 9.69
C LEU A 35 1.84 -6.93 10.22
N LEU A 36 1.51 -5.74 9.72
CA LEU A 36 2.13 -4.50 10.19
C LEU A 36 1.87 -4.26 11.69
N LEU A 37 0.68 -4.63 12.19
CA LEU A 37 0.30 -4.50 13.59
C LEU A 37 1.21 -5.30 14.56
N PRO A 38 1.37 -6.63 14.41
CA PRO A 38 2.28 -7.40 15.26
C PRO A 38 3.75 -7.03 15.01
N PHE A 39 4.11 -6.59 13.79
CA PHE A 39 5.48 -6.18 13.48
C PHE A 39 5.90 -4.93 14.26
N ILE A 40 5.07 -3.90 14.31
CA ILE A 40 5.33 -2.69 15.12
C ILE A 40 5.48 -3.06 16.60
N LEU A 41 4.60 -3.92 17.10
CA LEU A 41 4.67 -4.36 18.49
C LEU A 41 5.99 -5.09 18.78
N LEU A 42 6.43 -5.98 17.88
CA LEU A 42 7.70 -6.69 18.02
C LEU A 42 8.89 -5.72 18.04
N VAL A 43 8.90 -4.71 17.17
CA VAL A 43 9.95 -3.68 17.14
C VAL A 43 10.00 -2.88 18.45
N ILE A 44 8.83 -2.46 18.96
CA ILE A 44 8.71 -1.75 20.26
C ILE A 44 9.23 -2.63 21.42
N LEU A 45 9.04 -3.95 21.34
CA LEU A 45 9.51 -4.89 22.37
C LEU A 45 11.02 -5.14 22.29
N ARG A 46 11.60 -5.17 21.10
CA ARG A 46 13.03 -5.47 20.85
C ARG A 46 13.98 -4.29 21.09
N ASP A 47 13.56 -3.07 20.77
CA ASP A 47 14.45 -1.89 20.81
C ASP A 47 14.10 -0.94 21.97
N PRO A 48 14.76 -1.06 23.15
CA PRO A 48 14.46 -0.21 24.31
C PRO A 48 14.90 1.24 24.11
N THR A 49 15.93 1.51 23.30
CA THR A 49 16.52 2.84 23.08
C THR A 49 15.61 3.79 22.30
N TRP A 50 14.79 3.30 21.38
CA TRP A 50 13.88 4.12 20.54
C TRP A 50 12.40 3.86 20.81
N ARG A 51 12.10 3.15 21.91
CA ARG A 51 10.74 2.73 22.25
C ARG A 51 9.74 3.89 22.25
N THR A 52 10.07 5.04 22.84
CA THR A 52 9.19 6.22 22.85
C THR A 52 8.92 6.76 21.44
N VAL A 53 9.96 6.82 20.59
CA VAL A 53 9.81 7.26 19.19
C VAL A 53 8.92 6.28 18.42
N HIS A 54 9.13 4.98 18.58
CA HIS A 54 8.30 3.96 17.93
C HIS A 54 6.85 3.96 18.43
N ILE A 55 6.60 4.23 19.71
CA ILE A 55 5.24 4.38 20.26
C ILE A 55 4.55 5.64 19.70
N VAL A 56 5.25 6.78 19.67
CA VAL A 56 4.68 8.04 19.15
C VAL A 56 4.43 7.92 17.64
N LEU A 57 5.41 7.44 16.87
CA LEU A 57 5.27 7.26 15.43
C LEU A 57 4.23 6.19 15.10
N GLY A 58 4.25 5.09 15.86
CA GLY A 58 3.29 4.00 15.75
C GLY A 58 1.87 4.47 15.96
N SER A 59 1.61 5.20 17.06
CA SER A 59 0.27 5.67 17.41
C SER A 59 -0.24 6.80 16.51
N SER A 60 0.62 7.76 16.16
CA SER A 60 0.21 8.96 15.39
C SER A 60 0.06 8.72 13.90
N ALA A 61 0.88 7.84 13.31
CA ALA A 61 1.02 7.76 11.86
C ALA A 61 0.85 6.34 11.33
N VAL A 62 1.49 5.34 11.95
CA VAL A 62 1.49 3.99 11.39
C VAL A 62 0.17 3.25 11.62
N LEU A 63 -0.40 3.34 12.83
CA LEU A 63 -1.72 2.77 13.14
C LEU A 63 -2.84 3.36 12.27
N PRO A 64 -3.01 4.70 12.15
CA PRO A 64 -4.04 5.24 11.28
C PRO A 64 -3.81 4.84 9.82
N THR A 65 -2.56 4.82 9.33
CA THR A 65 -2.26 4.36 7.97
C THR A 65 -2.66 2.89 7.77
N ALA A 66 -2.39 2.02 8.73
CA ALA A 66 -2.78 0.61 8.68
C ALA A 66 -4.30 0.42 8.65
N VAL A 67 -5.04 1.19 9.46
CA VAL A 67 -6.51 1.19 9.46
C VAL A 67 -7.05 1.62 8.10
N VAL A 68 -6.55 2.72 7.53
CA VAL A 68 -6.94 3.18 6.19
C VAL A 68 -6.58 2.12 5.13
N GLY A 69 -5.45 1.44 5.24
CA GLY A 69 -5.06 0.32 4.37
C GLY A 69 -6.00 -0.89 4.46
N LEU A 70 -6.49 -1.23 5.64
CA LEU A 70 -7.51 -2.27 5.83
C LEU A 70 -8.86 -1.86 5.21
N VAL A 71 -9.28 -0.60 5.41
CA VAL A 71 -10.51 -0.08 4.78
C VAL A 71 -10.37 -0.06 3.25
N ALA A 72 -9.20 0.30 2.72
CA ALA A 72 -8.92 0.24 1.29
C ALA A 72 -9.06 -1.17 0.73
N THR A 73 -8.41 -2.15 1.36
CA THR A 73 -8.38 -3.55 0.89
C THR A 73 -9.75 -4.21 1.01
N THR A 74 -10.54 -3.91 2.04
CA THR A 74 -11.94 -4.37 2.13
C THR A 74 -12.82 -3.75 1.05
N GLY A 75 -12.63 -2.47 0.71
CA GLY A 75 -13.31 -1.82 -0.41
C GLY A 75 -12.94 -2.44 -1.76
N LEU A 76 -11.65 -2.74 -1.96
CA LEU A 76 -11.14 -3.38 -3.18
C LEU A 76 -11.66 -4.82 -3.35
N LEU A 77 -11.69 -5.61 -2.27
CA LEU A 77 -12.25 -6.97 -2.28
C LEU A 77 -13.76 -6.97 -2.58
N LYS A 78 -14.47 -5.90 -2.22
CA LYS A 78 -15.88 -5.68 -2.55
C LYS A 78 -16.10 -5.02 -3.92
N TRP A 79 -15.06 -4.90 -4.75
CA TRP A 79 -15.11 -4.26 -6.07
C TRP A 79 -15.68 -2.84 -6.06
N ARG A 80 -15.43 -2.08 -4.99
CA ARG A 80 -15.92 -0.70 -4.85
C ARG A 80 -14.88 0.29 -5.36
N ALA A 81 -15.29 1.22 -6.24
CA ALA A 81 -14.44 2.30 -6.76
C ALA A 81 -13.82 3.17 -5.65
N TRP A 82 -14.50 3.38 -4.52
CA TRP A 82 -13.94 4.12 -3.39
C TRP A 82 -12.78 3.39 -2.71
N GLY A 83 -12.71 2.05 -2.78
CA GLY A 83 -11.59 1.27 -2.25
C GLY A 83 -10.26 1.64 -2.91
N GLN A 84 -10.27 1.92 -4.21
CA GLN A 84 -9.09 2.38 -4.95
C GLN A 84 -8.61 3.75 -4.47
N ILE A 85 -9.53 4.69 -4.19
CA ILE A 85 -9.18 6.03 -3.69
C ILE A 85 -8.55 5.91 -2.30
N VAL A 86 -9.15 5.12 -1.41
CA VAL A 86 -8.64 4.91 -0.06
C VAL A 86 -7.28 4.19 -0.11
N ALA A 87 -7.05 3.29 -1.06
CA ALA A 87 -5.74 2.64 -1.27
C ALA A 87 -4.65 3.64 -1.63
N ILE A 88 -4.95 4.57 -2.56
CA ILE A 88 -4.03 5.65 -2.96
C ILE A 88 -3.68 6.53 -1.76
N VAL A 89 -4.68 6.89 -0.93
CA VAL A 89 -4.48 7.68 0.29
C VAL A 89 -3.59 6.92 1.29
N ALA A 90 -3.89 5.65 1.58
CA ALA A 90 -3.11 4.82 2.50
C ALA A 90 -1.64 4.69 2.07
N LEU A 91 -1.40 4.42 0.79
CA LEU A 91 -0.05 4.32 0.22
C LEU A 91 0.70 5.65 0.28
N SER A 92 -0.01 6.77 0.03
CA SER A 92 0.58 8.11 0.14
C SER A 92 0.98 8.45 1.57
N MET A 93 0.13 8.13 2.56
CA MET A 93 0.47 8.27 3.97
C MET A 93 1.66 7.39 4.36
N SER A 94 1.70 6.14 3.89
CA SER A 94 2.82 5.23 4.13
C SER A 94 4.15 5.78 3.59
N LEU A 95 4.14 6.33 2.37
CA LEU A 95 5.31 6.96 1.77
C LEU A 95 5.74 8.23 2.54
N ALA A 96 4.78 9.05 2.97
CA ALA A 96 5.02 10.27 3.73
C ALA A 96 5.64 10.00 5.12
N VAL A 97 5.34 8.86 5.73
CA VAL A 97 5.89 8.44 7.03
C VAL A 97 7.22 7.70 6.88
N GLY A 98 7.31 6.80 5.89
CA GLY A 98 8.47 5.94 5.70
C GLY A 98 9.74 6.70 5.32
N LEU A 99 9.62 7.74 4.48
CA LEU A 99 10.76 8.52 4.01
C LEU A 99 11.45 9.33 5.11
N PRO A 100 10.77 10.18 5.91
CA PRO A 100 11.41 10.93 7.00
C PRO A 100 11.95 9.99 8.08
N TYR A 101 11.24 8.91 8.41
CA TYR A 101 11.73 7.92 9.38
C TYR A 101 13.03 7.26 8.91
N GLY A 102 13.09 6.83 7.64
CA GLY A 102 14.29 6.26 7.05
C GLY A 102 15.49 7.21 7.08
N ILE A 103 15.28 8.49 6.74
CA ILE A 103 16.31 9.52 6.76
C ILE A 103 16.84 9.73 8.19
N VAL A 104 15.97 9.93 9.17
CA VAL A 104 16.36 10.13 10.58
C VAL A 104 17.12 8.93 11.12
N ARG A 105 16.65 7.70 10.82
CA ARG A 105 17.31 6.47 11.27
C ARG A 105 18.71 6.32 10.67
N LEU A 106 18.88 6.66 9.39
CA LEU A 106 20.19 6.66 8.73
C LEU A 106 21.10 7.77 9.24
N ALA A 107 20.56 8.94 9.59
CA ALA A 107 21.35 10.04 10.14
C ALA A 107 21.90 9.72 11.53
N VAL A 108 21.10 9.09 12.40
CA VAL A 108 21.44 8.88 13.82
C VAL A 108 22.25 7.61 14.09
N PHE A 109 22.02 6.50 13.37
CA PHE A 109 22.78 5.27 13.58
C PHE A 109 23.80 5.02 12.48
N SER A 110 25.03 4.67 12.86
CA SER A 110 26.09 4.23 11.95
C SER A 110 26.05 2.71 11.70
N GLU A 111 25.62 1.93 12.69
CA GLU A 111 25.50 0.48 12.60
C GLU A 111 24.40 0.07 11.62
N GLY A 112 24.74 -0.79 10.65
CA GLY A 112 23.78 -1.30 9.67
C GLY A 112 23.20 -0.25 8.72
N ARG A 113 23.86 0.91 8.53
CA ARG A 113 23.44 1.99 7.62
C ARG A 113 23.10 1.49 6.22
N ALA A 114 24.00 0.71 5.62
CA ALA A 114 23.81 0.20 4.26
C ALA A 114 22.56 -0.70 4.18
N LEU A 115 22.39 -1.63 5.12
CA LEU A 115 21.25 -2.52 5.17
C LEU A 115 19.94 -1.74 5.37
N THR A 116 19.93 -0.77 6.28
CA THR A 116 18.77 0.08 6.55
C THR A 116 18.43 0.95 5.34
N ALA A 117 19.42 1.49 4.63
CA ALA A 117 19.21 2.30 3.43
C ALA A 117 18.63 1.47 2.29
N VAL A 118 19.16 0.26 2.08
CA VAL A 118 18.67 -0.68 1.07
C VAL A 118 17.24 -1.09 1.39
N ILE A 119 16.93 -1.49 2.63
CA ILE A 119 15.58 -1.90 3.02
C ILE A 119 14.60 -0.72 2.90
N ALA A 120 14.96 0.46 3.42
CA ALA A 120 14.10 1.64 3.34
C ALA A 120 13.83 2.06 1.88
N GLY A 121 14.86 2.06 1.04
CA GLY A 121 14.73 2.32 -0.39
C GLY A 121 13.85 1.29 -1.09
N LEU A 122 14.05 0.00 -0.79
CA LEU A 122 13.25 -1.07 -1.39
C LEU A 122 11.78 -0.98 -0.98
N VAL A 123 11.49 -0.77 0.30
CA VAL A 123 10.12 -0.54 0.79
C VAL A 123 9.48 0.68 0.12
N TRP A 124 10.23 1.77 -0.04
CA TRP A 124 9.74 2.98 -0.70
C TRP A 124 9.43 2.73 -2.19
N THR A 125 10.33 2.08 -2.92
CA THR A 125 10.11 1.75 -4.34
C THR A 125 8.93 0.80 -4.55
N VAL A 126 8.75 -0.19 -3.67
CA VAL A 126 7.61 -1.11 -3.72
C VAL A 126 6.30 -0.35 -3.48
N ASN A 127 6.21 0.48 -2.44
CA ASN A 127 5.02 1.29 -2.18
C ASN A 127 4.72 2.27 -3.33
N ALA A 128 5.74 2.88 -3.92
CA ALA A 128 5.60 3.75 -5.08
C ALA A 128 5.11 2.98 -6.32
N ALA A 129 5.63 1.78 -6.58
CA ALA A 129 5.19 0.94 -7.69
C ALA A 129 3.73 0.50 -7.52
N VAL A 130 3.33 0.12 -6.31
CA VAL A 130 1.94 -0.23 -5.97
C VAL A 130 1.02 1.00 -6.12
N LEU A 131 1.47 2.19 -5.69
CA LEU A 131 0.73 3.43 -5.87
C LEU A 131 0.51 3.74 -7.36
N VAL A 132 1.57 3.64 -8.17
CA VAL A 132 1.49 3.83 -9.63
C VAL A 132 0.55 2.83 -10.28
N TYR A 133 0.53 1.57 -9.83
CA TYR A 133 -0.44 0.58 -10.29
C TYR A 133 -1.87 1.05 -10.03
N TRP A 134 -2.19 1.47 -8.79
CA TRP A 134 -3.53 1.95 -8.43
C TRP A 134 -3.90 3.27 -9.08
N CYS A 135 -2.94 4.11 -9.50
CA CYS A 135 -3.21 5.32 -10.26
C CYS A 135 -3.62 5.05 -11.72
N ARG A 136 -3.50 3.82 -12.23
CA ARG A 136 -3.83 3.53 -13.65
C ARG A 136 -5.34 3.71 -13.92
N PRO A 137 -5.72 4.49 -14.95
CA PRO A 137 -7.13 4.76 -15.27
C PRO A 137 -7.90 3.51 -15.72
N CYS A 138 -7.19 2.48 -16.18
CA CYS A 138 -7.76 1.20 -16.58
C CYS A 138 -8.51 0.52 -15.43
N ILE A 139 -7.99 0.62 -14.20
CA ILE A 139 -8.60 0.03 -13.00
C ILE A 139 -9.88 0.78 -12.63
N ARG A 140 -9.86 2.11 -12.72
CA ARG A 140 -11.02 2.94 -12.40
C ARG A 140 -12.20 2.63 -13.31
N ARG A 141 -11.94 2.43 -14.61
CA ARG A 141 -12.98 2.09 -15.60
C ARG A 141 -13.60 0.70 -15.39
N TYR A 142 -12.92 -0.20 -14.68
CA TYR A 142 -13.44 -1.53 -14.35
C TYR A 142 -14.36 -1.52 -13.12
N LEU A 143 -14.21 -0.51 -12.24
CA LEU A 143 -14.97 -0.39 -10.98
C LEU A 143 -16.19 0.53 -11.08
N THR A 144 -16.41 1.17 -12.24
CA THR A 144 -17.56 2.04 -12.56
C THR A 144 -18.44 1.38 -13.61
#